data_AF-A0A067DJM5-F1
#
_entry.id   AF-A0A067DJM5-F1
#
_cell.length_a   1.000
_cell.length_b   1.000
_cell.length_c   1.000
_cell.angle_alpha   90.00
_cell.angle_beta   90.00
_cell.angle_gamma   90.00
#
_symmetry.space_group_name_H-M   'P 1'
#
loop_
_entity.id
_entity.type
_entity.pdbx_description
1 polymer ?
#
loop_
_entity_poly.entity_id
_entity_poly.type
_entity_poly.pdbx_seq_one_letter_code
_entity_poly.pdbx_strand_id
1 'polypeptide(L)'
;MQVGFMYHSLVEDYFTGFKQLHCKGWRSVYLNPERPQFLGTSTTNLNDSLVQGTRWSSGLVQVAISKYCPLIYGPPRMSLLESMAYADLGMFPLLNCLPLWCFATVPQLCLLHGIPLYPEVLSSSSPIFVFVFLSALSKHLYEVLSTGGSIKIWRNEQRIWMIRAVTCQLYGSLNAIMHKLGLAEASFSATNKVADDEQVKLYGMGKFDFRTSKMFLAPLVTIILLNIAAFVCGAIRSTIITGDWDKMFVQISLSFYILVMNYAIIEGMIVRKDNGRIPPSVTLSSALLSGIFLPLVSIILRH
;
A
#
# COMPACT_ATOMS: atom_id res chain seq x y z
N MET A 1 -2.13 -39.64 4.49
CA MET A 1 -2.93 -38.90 3.49
C MET A 1 -3.42 -37.61 4.17
N GLN A 2 -2.94 -36.43 3.78
CA GLN A 2 -3.50 -35.17 4.29
C GLN A 2 -4.69 -34.79 3.41
N VAL A 3 -5.90 -34.94 3.94
CA VAL A 3 -7.18 -34.63 3.28
C VAL A 3 -7.83 -33.50 4.06
N GLY A 4 -8.34 -32.47 3.37
CA GLY A 4 -9.00 -31.31 3.98
C GLY A 4 -8.21 -30.00 3.83
N PHE A 5 -8.59 -29.01 4.64
CA PHE A 5 -7.99 -27.67 4.65
C PHE A 5 -6.55 -27.68 5.16
N MET A 6 -5.71 -26.82 4.56
CA MET A 6 -4.30 -26.68 4.88
C MET A 6 -4.05 -25.53 5.86
N TYR A 7 -3.92 -25.83 7.16
CA TYR A 7 -3.74 -24.83 8.24
C TYR A 7 -2.28 -24.35 8.46
N HIS A 8 -1.38 -24.56 7.50
CA HIS A 8 0.02 -24.15 7.64
C HIS A 8 0.27 -22.67 7.28
N SER A 9 -0.78 -21.94 6.90
CA SER A 9 -0.74 -20.52 6.58
C SER A 9 -2.02 -19.85 7.10
N LEU A 10 -1.93 -18.56 7.42
CA LEU A 10 -3.07 -17.72 7.81
C LEU A 10 -4.06 -17.43 6.68
N VAL A 11 -3.73 -17.88 5.46
CA VAL A 11 -4.60 -17.89 4.27
C VAL A 11 -4.77 -19.34 3.80
N GLU A 12 -5.47 -20.11 4.63
CA GLU A 12 -5.72 -21.53 4.41
C GLU A 12 -6.50 -21.78 3.12
N ASP A 13 -7.38 -20.85 2.75
CA ASP A 13 -8.17 -20.83 1.52
C ASP A 13 -7.26 -20.82 0.28
N TYR A 14 -6.38 -19.82 0.18
CA TYR A 14 -5.37 -19.67 -0.86
C TYR A 14 -4.45 -20.90 -0.93
N PHE A 15 -3.94 -21.34 0.23
CA PHE A 15 -2.96 -22.43 0.25
C PHE A 15 -3.59 -23.79 -0.07
N THR A 16 -4.83 -24.02 0.34
CA THR A 16 -5.60 -25.22 -0.02
C THR A 16 -5.89 -25.24 -1.52
N GLY A 17 -6.36 -24.12 -2.09
CA GLY A 17 -6.59 -23.99 -3.52
C GLY A 17 -5.34 -24.28 -4.35
N PHE A 18 -4.22 -23.67 -3.98
CA PHE A 18 -2.94 -23.87 -4.65
C PHE A 18 -2.43 -25.32 -4.56
N LYS A 19 -2.16 -25.78 -3.33
CA LYS A 19 -1.42 -27.04 -3.10
C LYS A 19 -2.31 -28.28 -3.18
N GLN A 20 -3.51 -28.23 -2.60
CA GLN A 20 -4.36 -29.41 -2.44
C GLN A 20 -5.29 -29.63 -3.64
N LEU A 21 -5.64 -28.57 -4.37
CA LEU A 21 -6.52 -28.65 -5.53
C LEU A 21 -5.72 -28.50 -6.85
N HIS A 22 -5.27 -27.30 -7.18
CA HIS A 22 -4.76 -27.01 -8.53
C HIS A 22 -3.45 -27.75 -8.84
N CYS A 23 -2.51 -27.85 -7.89
CA CYS A 23 -1.30 -28.69 -8.04
C CYS A 23 -1.58 -30.19 -8.21
N LYS A 24 -2.82 -30.64 -7.98
CA LYS A 24 -3.27 -32.03 -8.19
C LYS A 24 -4.14 -32.19 -9.44
N GLY A 25 -4.21 -31.17 -10.29
CA GLY A 25 -4.93 -31.20 -11.56
C GLY A 25 -6.41 -30.83 -11.48
N TRP A 26 -6.91 -30.39 -10.31
CA TRP A 26 -8.27 -29.86 -10.20
C TRP A 26 -8.37 -28.52 -10.93
N ARG A 27 -9.54 -28.26 -11.53
CA ARG A 27 -9.86 -27.01 -12.22
C ARG A 27 -10.96 -26.26 -11.48
N SER A 28 -10.81 -24.95 -11.36
CA SER A 28 -11.83 -24.05 -10.83
C SER A 28 -12.64 -23.41 -11.95
N VAL A 29 -13.86 -22.97 -11.62
CA VAL A 29 -14.75 -22.23 -12.52
C VAL A 29 -15.19 -20.97 -11.79
N TYR A 30 -15.09 -19.82 -12.46
CA TYR A 30 -15.60 -18.55 -11.98
C TYR A 30 -16.87 -18.18 -12.74
N LEU A 31 -17.96 -17.92 -12.01
CA LEU A 31 -19.25 -17.52 -12.57
C LEU A 31 -19.66 -16.17 -11.97
N ASN A 32 -19.89 -15.18 -12.82
CA ASN A 32 -20.32 -13.84 -12.42
C ASN A 32 -21.73 -13.52 -12.97
N PRO A 33 -22.80 -13.98 -12.29
CA PRO A 33 -24.17 -13.69 -12.71
C PRO A 33 -24.53 -12.22 -12.45
N GLU A 34 -25.47 -11.66 -13.22
CA GLU A 34 -25.92 -10.26 -13.07
C GLU A 34 -26.41 -9.94 -11.65
N ARG A 35 -27.09 -10.89 -11.01
CA ARG A 35 -27.53 -10.77 -9.62
C ARG A 35 -26.54 -11.45 -8.68
N PRO A 36 -25.94 -10.73 -7.71
CA PRO A 36 -25.09 -11.34 -6.70
C PRO A 36 -25.84 -12.46 -5.95
N GLN A 37 -25.27 -13.66 -5.95
CA GLN A 37 -25.82 -14.82 -5.25
C GLN A 37 -25.35 -14.91 -3.79
N PHE A 38 -24.21 -14.30 -3.48
CA PHE A 38 -23.64 -14.23 -2.14
C PHE A 38 -23.48 -12.76 -1.74
N LEU A 39 -24.07 -12.40 -0.60
CA LEU A 39 -23.93 -11.07 -0.01
C LEU A 39 -23.21 -11.21 1.34
N GLY A 40 -22.14 -10.45 1.49
CA GLY A 40 -21.36 -10.40 2.72
C GLY A 40 -21.25 -8.97 3.24
N THR A 41 -20.98 -8.83 4.54
CA THR A 41 -20.65 -7.55 5.15
C THR A 41 -19.14 -7.29 5.01
N SER A 42 -18.79 -6.15 4.42
CA SER A 42 -17.39 -5.69 4.37
C SER A 42 -17.01 -4.94 5.64
N THR A 43 -15.71 -4.72 5.84
CA THR A 43 -15.19 -3.78 6.83
C THR A 43 -15.65 -2.36 6.48
N THR A 44 -16.09 -1.60 7.48
CA THR A 44 -16.59 -0.21 7.34
C THR A 44 -15.61 0.83 7.89
N ASN A 45 -14.62 0.40 8.69
CA ASN A 45 -13.57 1.26 9.24
C ASN A 45 -12.18 0.83 8.75
N LEU A 46 -11.22 1.76 8.81
CA LEU A 46 -9.85 1.53 8.32
C LEU A 46 -9.10 0.51 9.17
N ASN A 47 -9.31 0.51 10.49
CA ASN A 47 -8.60 -0.37 11.41
C ASN A 47 -8.79 -1.84 11.04
N ASP A 48 -10.05 -2.26 10.88
CA ASP A 48 -10.37 -3.64 10.54
C ASP A 48 -9.85 -4.03 9.17
N SER A 49 -9.93 -3.12 8.18
CA SER A 49 -9.35 -3.36 6.85
C SER A 49 -7.84 -3.59 6.92
N LEU A 50 -7.10 -2.83 7.76
CA LEU A 50 -5.65 -2.96 7.89
C LEU A 50 -5.23 -4.17 8.72
N VAL A 51 -5.96 -4.51 9.78
CA VAL A 51 -5.74 -5.75 10.56
C VAL A 51 -5.98 -6.97 9.66
N GLN A 52 -7.10 -6.99 8.93
CA GLN A 52 -7.40 -8.05 7.97
C GLN A 52 -6.33 -8.13 6.88
N GLY A 53 -5.94 -6.98 6.32
CA GLY A 53 -4.88 -6.90 5.33
C GLY A 53 -3.54 -7.45 5.82
N THR A 54 -3.20 -7.21 7.10
CA THR A 54 -1.95 -7.69 7.71
C THR A 54 -1.94 -9.21 7.78
N ARG A 55 -3.07 -9.81 8.19
CA ARG A 55 -3.24 -11.27 8.22
C ARG A 55 -3.07 -11.87 6.83
N TRP A 56 -3.75 -11.31 5.83
CA TRP A 56 -3.64 -11.78 4.44
C TRP A 56 -2.21 -11.66 3.92
N SER A 57 -1.59 -10.49 4.11
CA SER A 57 -0.21 -10.27 3.68
C SER A 57 0.76 -11.24 4.33
N SER A 58 0.62 -11.50 5.64
CA SER A 58 1.47 -12.47 6.33
C SER A 58 1.27 -13.90 5.81
N GLY A 59 0.03 -14.36 5.69
CA GLY A 59 -0.24 -15.72 5.18
C GLY A 59 0.24 -15.93 3.74
N LEU A 60 0.03 -14.94 2.85
CA LEU A 60 0.47 -14.99 1.46
C LEU A 60 1.99 -15.07 1.37
N VAL A 61 2.69 -14.20 2.10
CA VAL A 61 4.15 -14.18 2.11
C VAL A 61 4.71 -15.46 2.73
N GLN A 62 4.10 -16.00 3.81
CA GLN A 62 4.49 -17.28 4.40
C GLN A 62 4.50 -18.40 3.34
N VAL A 63 3.48 -18.48 2.47
CA VAL A 63 3.47 -19.47 1.39
C VAL A 63 4.57 -19.16 0.37
N ALA A 64 4.71 -17.90 -0.06
CA ALA A 64 5.68 -17.47 -1.05
C ALA A 64 7.14 -17.76 -0.66
N ILE A 65 7.49 -17.62 0.62
CA ILE A 65 8.85 -17.88 1.12
C ILE A 65 9.03 -19.32 1.63
N SER A 66 8.01 -20.18 1.54
CA SER A 66 8.09 -21.59 1.95
C SER A 66 8.62 -22.49 0.84
N LYS A 67 8.80 -23.78 1.14
CA LYS A 67 9.05 -24.83 0.13
C LYS A 67 7.92 -24.99 -0.90
N TYR A 68 6.76 -24.41 -0.63
CA TYR A 68 5.60 -24.39 -1.52
C TYR A 68 5.48 -23.05 -2.28
N CYS A 69 6.58 -22.32 -2.45
CA CYS A 69 6.61 -21.12 -3.31
C CYS A 69 5.98 -21.43 -4.68
N PRO A 70 4.97 -20.66 -5.13
CA PRO A 70 4.29 -20.94 -6.39
C PRO A 70 5.24 -21.04 -7.59
N LEU A 71 6.24 -20.15 -7.70
CA LEU A 71 7.22 -20.17 -8.81
C LEU A 71 8.13 -21.39 -8.85
N ILE A 72 8.28 -22.12 -7.74
CA ILE A 72 9.17 -23.28 -7.64
C ILE A 72 8.35 -24.58 -7.63
N TYR A 73 7.30 -24.61 -6.81
CA TYR A 73 6.47 -25.79 -6.60
C TYR A 73 5.40 -25.97 -7.70
N GLY A 74 4.91 -24.86 -8.28
CA GLY A 74 3.83 -24.82 -9.26
C GLY A 74 4.18 -25.34 -10.66
N PRO A 75 5.27 -24.89 -11.32
CA PRO A 75 5.53 -25.21 -12.74
C PRO A 75 5.51 -26.70 -13.12
N PRO A 76 6.02 -27.66 -12.31
CA PRO A 76 5.91 -29.07 -12.65
C PRO A 76 4.52 -29.68 -12.40
N ARG A 77 3.53 -28.91 -11.91
CA ARG A 77 2.23 -29.39 -11.40
C ARG A 77 1.02 -28.66 -11.97
N MET A 78 1.21 -27.50 -12.58
CA MET A 78 0.18 -26.68 -13.21
C MET A 78 0.78 -25.88 -14.37
N SER A 79 -0.05 -25.17 -15.12
CA SER A 79 0.45 -24.32 -16.20
C SER A 79 1.35 -23.20 -15.65
N LEU A 80 2.32 -22.74 -16.45
CA LEU A 80 3.20 -21.65 -16.07
C LEU A 80 2.39 -20.38 -15.71
N LEU A 81 1.37 -20.05 -16.52
CA LEU A 81 0.52 -18.89 -16.28
C LEU A 81 -0.24 -18.97 -14.95
N GLU A 82 -0.80 -20.13 -14.64
CA GLU A 82 -1.49 -20.35 -13.36
C GLU A 82 -0.52 -20.25 -12.18
N SER A 83 0.66 -20.84 -12.34
CA SER A 83 1.75 -20.72 -11.37
C SER A 83 2.17 -19.27 -11.14
N MET A 84 2.21 -18.45 -12.21
CA MET A 84 2.51 -17.02 -12.14
C MET A 84 1.38 -16.24 -11.46
N ALA A 85 0.11 -16.58 -11.71
CA ALA A 85 -1.02 -15.93 -11.05
C ALA A 85 -1.02 -16.17 -9.53
N TYR A 86 -0.74 -17.40 -9.10
CA TYR A 86 -0.53 -17.70 -7.68
C TYR A 86 0.70 -16.95 -7.14
N ALA A 87 1.80 -16.92 -7.88
CA ALA A 87 3.00 -16.21 -7.47
C ALA A 87 2.78 -14.71 -7.28
N ASP A 88 2.07 -14.08 -8.22
CA ASP A 88 1.71 -12.67 -8.16
C ASP A 88 0.98 -12.39 -6.85
N LEU A 89 -0.13 -13.08 -6.58
CA LEU A 89 -0.90 -12.90 -5.35
C LEU A 89 -0.09 -13.18 -4.07
N GLY A 90 0.71 -14.26 -4.06
CA GLY A 90 1.53 -14.66 -2.92
C GLY A 90 2.67 -13.68 -2.60
N MET A 91 3.33 -13.16 -3.62
CA MET A 91 4.49 -12.27 -3.50
C MET A 91 4.12 -10.79 -3.46
N PHE A 92 2.91 -10.43 -3.92
CA PHE A 92 2.42 -9.06 -4.02
C PHE A 92 2.67 -8.22 -2.77
N PRO A 93 2.40 -8.68 -1.53
CA PRO A 93 2.64 -7.86 -0.35
C PRO A 93 4.12 -7.50 -0.14
N LEU A 94 5.00 -8.49 -0.31
CA LEU A 94 6.44 -8.35 -0.10
C LEU A 94 7.08 -7.47 -1.19
N LEU A 95 6.66 -7.66 -2.44
CA LEU A 95 7.20 -6.93 -3.59
C LEU A 95 6.66 -5.50 -3.69
N ASN A 96 5.46 -5.21 -3.17
CA ASN A 96 4.94 -3.83 -3.17
C ASN A 96 5.43 -2.99 -2.00
N CYS A 97 5.57 -3.56 -0.80
CA CYS A 97 5.83 -2.72 0.37
C CYS A 97 7.17 -1.98 0.27
N LEU A 98 8.26 -2.65 -0.15
CA LEU A 98 9.59 -2.03 -0.21
C LEU A 98 9.68 -0.91 -1.26
N PRO A 99 9.33 -1.12 -2.55
CA PRO A 99 9.41 -0.06 -3.55
C PRO A 99 8.52 1.14 -3.20
N LEU A 100 7.34 0.93 -2.62
CA LEU A 100 6.46 2.04 -2.27
C LEU A 100 7.02 2.87 -1.11
N TRP A 101 7.65 2.24 -0.13
CA TRP A 101 8.41 2.96 0.89
C TRP A 101 9.54 3.80 0.28
N CYS A 102 10.28 3.25 -0.69
CA CYS A 102 11.30 4.00 -1.43
C CYS A 102 10.69 5.18 -2.21
N PHE A 103 9.62 4.97 -2.98
CA PHE A 103 8.97 6.03 -3.75
C PHE A 103 8.31 7.12 -2.88
N ALA A 104 7.91 6.77 -1.66
CA ALA A 104 7.31 7.72 -0.73
C ALA A 104 8.34 8.54 0.06
N THR A 105 9.63 8.15 0.04
CA THR A 105 10.69 8.78 0.85
C THR A 105 11.86 9.31 0.02
N VAL A 106 12.42 8.52 -0.90
CA VAL A 106 13.64 8.85 -1.63
C VAL A 106 13.45 10.07 -2.54
N PRO A 107 12.42 10.14 -3.42
CA PRO A 107 12.20 11.33 -4.25
C PRO A 107 12.03 12.63 -3.47
N GLN A 108 11.36 12.54 -2.32
CA GLN A 108 11.06 13.65 -1.42
C GLN A 108 12.30 14.17 -0.71
N LEU A 109 13.15 13.25 -0.25
CA LEU A 109 14.41 13.59 0.40
C LEU A 109 15.39 14.18 -0.62
N CYS A 110 15.46 13.61 -1.83
CA CYS A 110 16.26 14.20 -2.91
C CYS A 110 15.73 15.58 -3.32
N LEU A 111 14.41 15.79 -3.33
CA LEU A 111 13.79 17.10 -3.62
C LEU A 111 14.19 18.15 -2.57
N LEU A 112 14.23 17.78 -1.29
CA LEU A 112 14.69 18.65 -0.20
C LEU A 112 16.15 19.07 -0.34
N HIS A 113 17.01 18.15 -0.78
CA HIS A 113 18.44 18.37 -0.93
C HIS A 113 18.84 18.94 -2.28
N GLY A 114 17.90 19.05 -3.23
CA GLY A 114 18.18 19.49 -4.59
C GLY A 114 18.99 18.50 -5.42
N ILE A 115 18.81 17.21 -5.16
CA ILE A 115 19.43 16.14 -5.92
C ILE A 115 18.43 15.69 -7.00
N PRO A 116 18.73 15.91 -8.29
CA PRO A 116 17.85 15.50 -9.38
C PRO A 116 17.89 13.98 -9.54
N LEU A 117 16.74 13.32 -9.45
CA LEU A 117 16.61 11.88 -9.70
C LEU A 117 16.12 11.55 -11.11
N TYR A 118 15.40 12.47 -11.73
CA TYR A 118 14.76 12.27 -13.04
C TYR A 118 15.40 13.20 -14.08
N PRO A 119 15.24 12.90 -15.38
CA PRO A 119 15.72 13.79 -16.43
C PRO A 119 15.06 15.18 -16.34
N GLU A 120 15.83 16.21 -16.70
CA GLU A 120 15.33 17.58 -16.80
C GLU A 120 14.13 17.65 -17.76
N VAL A 121 13.17 18.54 -17.50
CA VAL A 121 11.94 18.64 -18.30
C VAL A 121 12.20 18.86 -19.79
N LEU A 122 13.24 19.64 -20.10
CA LEU A 122 13.62 19.98 -21.47
C LEU A 122 14.50 18.91 -22.13
N SER A 123 14.87 17.85 -21.40
CA SER A 123 15.67 16.76 -21.95
C SER A 123 14.85 15.89 -22.90
N SER A 124 15.52 15.31 -23.91
CA SER A 124 14.91 14.39 -24.88
C SER A 124 14.30 13.13 -24.24
N SER A 125 14.76 12.75 -23.05
CA SER A 125 14.29 11.57 -22.33
C SER A 125 13.06 11.84 -21.45
N SER A 126 12.80 13.09 -21.07
CA SER A 126 11.68 13.47 -20.19
C SER A 126 10.30 12.96 -20.65
N PRO A 127 9.95 13.05 -21.96
CA PRO A 127 8.65 12.59 -22.45
C PRO A 127 8.39 11.11 -22.17
N ILE A 128 9.44 10.27 -22.15
CA ILE A 128 9.31 8.82 -21.90
C ILE A 128 8.82 8.58 -20.47
N PHE A 129 9.41 9.27 -19.48
CA PHE A 129 9.01 9.13 -18.08
C PHE A 129 7.59 9.61 -17.83
N VAL A 130 7.23 10.76 -18.42
CA VAL A 130 5.87 11.29 -18.35
C VAL A 130 4.87 10.34 -19.00
N PHE A 131 5.20 9.79 -20.17
CA PHE A 131 4.35 8.82 -20.87
C PHE A 131 4.14 7.54 -20.05
N VAL A 132 5.20 6.96 -19.48
CA VAL A 132 5.09 5.74 -18.65
C VAL A 132 4.20 6.01 -17.42
N PHE A 133 4.39 7.15 -16.75
CA PHE A 133 3.58 7.51 -15.59
C PHE A 133 2.10 7.72 -15.95
N LEU A 134 1.83 8.55 -16.98
CA LEU A 134 0.46 8.85 -17.40
C LEU A 134 -0.26 7.63 -17.99
N SER A 135 0.44 6.77 -18.73
CA SER A 135 -0.15 5.54 -19.28
C SER A 135 -0.54 4.56 -18.18
N ALA A 136 0.27 4.41 -17.13
CA ALA A 136 -0.08 3.59 -15.97
C ALA A 136 -1.32 4.12 -15.24
N LEU A 137 -1.41 5.43 -15.00
CA LEU A 137 -2.59 6.05 -14.38
C LEU A 137 -3.84 5.92 -15.25
N SER A 138 -3.68 6.15 -16.56
CA SER A 138 -4.78 6.08 -17.53
C SER A 138 -5.32 4.67 -17.68
N LYS A 139 -4.44 3.66 -17.68
CA LYS A 139 -4.83 2.26 -17.71
C LYS A 139 -5.67 1.90 -16.49
N HIS A 140 -5.22 2.24 -15.29
CA HIS A 140 -5.99 1.98 -14.07
C HIS A 140 -7.32 2.73 -14.05
N LEU A 141 -7.33 3.98 -14.51
CA LEU A 141 -8.57 4.76 -14.63
C LEU A 141 -9.55 4.09 -15.59
N TYR A 142 -9.07 3.63 -16.75
CA TYR A 142 -9.88 2.92 -17.73
C TYR A 142 -10.47 1.61 -17.17
N GLU A 143 -9.68 0.82 -16.44
CA GLU A 143 -10.15 -0.41 -15.78
C GLU A 143 -11.27 -0.12 -14.76
N VAL A 144 -11.13 0.92 -13.95
CA VAL A 144 -12.17 1.33 -13.00
C VAL A 144 -13.44 1.80 -13.72
N LEU A 145 -13.32 2.61 -14.77
CA LEU A 145 -14.49 3.12 -15.49
C LEU A 145 -15.20 2.02 -16.28
N SER A 146 -14.44 1.12 -16.92
CA SER A 146 -15.00 0.00 -17.70
C SER A 146 -15.73 -1.03 -16.84
N THR A 147 -15.43 -1.11 -15.54
CA THR A 147 -16.14 -1.94 -14.57
C THR A 147 -17.30 -1.21 -13.87
N GLY A 148 -17.67 -0.01 -14.34
CA GLY A 148 -18.76 0.80 -13.79
C GLY A 148 -18.39 1.63 -12.55
N GLY A 149 -17.11 1.65 -12.18
CA GLY A 149 -16.58 2.49 -11.12
C GLY A 149 -16.55 3.98 -11.50
N SER A 150 -16.38 4.84 -10.49
CA SER A 150 -16.27 6.29 -10.67
C SER A 150 -14.84 6.78 -10.47
N ILE A 151 -14.54 8.01 -10.89
CA ILE A 151 -13.25 8.67 -10.59
C ILE A 151 -12.98 8.73 -9.08
N LYS A 152 -14.04 8.85 -8.26
CA LYS A 152 -13.93 8.79 -6.79
C LYS A 152 -13.43 7.42 -6.33
N ILE A 153 -13.89 6.34 -6.95
CA ILE A 153 -13.42 4.97 -6.66
C ILE A 153 -11.96 4.82 -7.09
N TRP A 154 -11.61 5.22 -8.32
CA TRP A 154 -10.22 5.16 -8.81
C TRP A 154 -9.23 5.87 -7.86
N ARG A 155 -9.58 7.08 -7.41
CA ARG A 155 -8.76 7.84 -6.45
C ARG A 155 -8.67 7.13 -5.10
N ASN A 156 -9.75 6.52 -4.63
CA ASN A 156 -9.76 5.76 -3.38
C ASN A 156 -8.94 4.46 -3.49
N GLU A 157 -8.95 3.79 -4.64
CA GLU A 157 -8.14 2.60 -4.92
C GLU A 157 -6.64 2.93 -4.93
N GLN A 158 -6.25 4.03 -5.59
CA GLN A 158 -4.89 4.54 -5.54
C GLN A 158 -4.45 4.85 -4.10
N ARG A 159 -5.32 5.53 -3.33
CA ARG A 159 -5.06 5.83 -1.91
C ARG A 159 -4.92 4.57 -1.06
N ILE A 160 -5.87 3.64 -1.14
CA ILE A 160 -5.85 2.45 -0.27
C ILE A 160 -4.69 1.52 -0.65
N TRP A 161 -4.30 1.46 -1.93
CA TRP A 161 -3.10 0.75 -2.36
C TRP A 161 -1.85 1.32 -1.68
N MET A 162 -1.66 2.65 -1.69
CA MET A 162 -0.54 3.31 -0.99
C MET A 162 -0.59 3.07 0.52
N ILE A 163 -1.76 3.26 1.17
CA ILE A 163 -1.94 3.03 2.61
C ILE A 163 -1.57 1.58 2.96
N ARG A 164 -2.11 0.60 2.23
CA ARG A 164 -1.86 -0.84 2.50
C ARG A 164 -0.39 -1.19 2.36
N ALA A 165 0.28 -0.66 1.35
CA ALA A 165 1.69 -0.92 1.12
C ALA A 165 2.58 -0.44 2.28
N VAL A 166 2.36 0.79 2.75
CA VAL A 166 3.18 1.35 3.84
C VAL A 166 2.81 0.81 5.22
N THR A 167 1.64 0.20 5.36
CA THR A 167 1.13 -0.36 6.61
C THR A 167 1.05 -1.89 6.56
N CYS A 168 -0.13 -2.44 6.26
CA CYS A 168 -0.45 -3.84 6.47
C CYS A 168 0.42 -4.81 5.64
N GLN A 169 0.85 -4.42 4.44
CA GLN A 169 1.74 -5.23 3.62
C GLN A 169 3.16 -5.27 4.19
N LEU A 170 3.69 -4.13 4.66
CA LEU A 170 4.98 -4.09 5.36
C LEU A 170 4.94 -4.98 6.61
N TYR A 171 3.97 -4.75 7.50
CA TYR A 171 3.87 -5.50 8.76
C TYR A 171 3.56 -6.97 8.55
N GLY A 172 2.69 -7.31 7.60
CA GLY A 172 2.40 -8.71 7.26
C GLY A 172 3.63 -9.42 6.72
N SER A 173 4.40 -8.77 5.84
CA SER A 173 5.64 -9.32 5.29
C SER A 173 6.71 -9.50 6.37
N LEU A 174 6.91 -8.51 7.24
CA LEU A 174 7.83 -8.61 8.38
C LEU A 174 7.45 -9.76 9.31
N ASN A 175 6.16 -9.87 9.66
CA ASN A 175 5.67 -10.97 10.50
C ASN A 175 5.96 -12.34 9.86
N ALA A 176 5.76 -12.48 8.55
CA ALA A 176 6.05 -13.73 7.84
C ALA A 176 7.55 -14.08 7.85
N ILE A 177 8.43 -13.08 7.67
CA ILE A 177 9.88 -13.25 7.72
C ILE A 177 10.33 -13.62 9.13
N MET A 178 9.88 -12.88 10.15
CA MET A 178 10.22 -13.15 11.56
C MET A 178 9.77 -14.55 11.98
N HIS A 179 8.56 -14.96 11.57
CA HIS A 179 8.07 -16.32 11.82
C HIS A 179 8.95 -17.37 11.14
N LYS A 180 9.36 -17.16 9.88
CA LYS A 180 10.28 -18.09 9.18
C LYS A 180 11.64 -18.19 9.87
N LEU A 181 12.12 -17.10 10.48
CA LEU A 181 13.38 -17.06 11.22
C LEU A 181 13.26 -17.59 12.67
N GLY A 182 12.05 -17.95 13.13
CA GLY A 182 11.81 -18.39 14.51
C GLY A 182 11.89 -17.26 15.55
N LEU A 183 11.79 -16.00 15.13
CA LEU A 183 11.91 -14.82 15.99
C LEU A 183 10.58 -14.32 16.56
N ALA A 184 9.45 -14.79 16.03
CA ALA A 184 8.13 -14.44 16.52
C ALA A 184 7.12 -15.56 16.25
N GLU A 185 6.21 -15.76 17.20
CA GLU A 185 5.01 -16.59 16.99
C GLU A 185 3.95 -15.82 16.20
N ALA A 186 3.12 -16.54 15.46
CA ALA A 186 2.00 -15.96 14.73
C ALA A 186 0.96 -15.40 15.71
N SER A 187 0.94 -14.08 15.91
CA SER A 187 -0.11 -13.42 16.69
C SER A 187 -1.33 -13.14 15.81
N PHE A 188 -2.47 -13.71 16.20
CA PHE A 188 -3.76 -13.51 15.54
C PHE A 188 -4.57 -12.49 16.34
N SER A 189 -4.94 -11.38 15.69
CA SER A 189 -5.96 -10.48 16.22
C SER A 189 -7.21 -10.64 15.36
N ALA A 190 -8.29 -11.16 15.96
CA ALA A 190 -9.59 -11.24 15.29
C ALA A 190 -10.11 -9.82 15.03
N THR A 191 -10.69 -9.61 13.84
CA THR A 191 -11.39 -8.35 13.55
C THR A 191 -12.67 -8.27 14.36
N ASN A 192 -12.89 -7.14 15.01
CA ASN A 192 -14.12 -6.90 15.75
C ASN A 192 -15.19 -6.39 14.77
N LYS A 193 -16.22 -7.19 14.51
CA LYS A 193 -17.30 -6.83 13.56
C LYS A 193 -18.47 -6.11 14.22
N VAL A 194 -18.32 -5.62 15.45
CA VAL A 194 -19.38 -4.85 16.13
C VAL A 194 -19.53 -3.49 15.43
N ALA A 195 -20.74 -3.20 14.97
CA ALA A 195 -21.06 -1.93 14.34
C ALA A 195 -21.14 -0.80 15.38
N ASP A 196 -20.29 0.20 15.22
CA ASP A 196 -20.43 1.50 15.87
C ASP A 196 -21.18 2.43 14.89
N ASP A 197 -22.33 2.97 15.30
CA ASP A 197 -23.20 3.80 14.46
C ASP A 197 -22.46 5.02 13.88
N GLU A 198 -21.47 5.56 14.60
CA GLU A 198 -20.65 6.66 14.10
C GLU A 198 -19.71 6.19 12.96
N GLN A 199 -19.16 4.98 13.06
CA GLN A 199 -18.34 4.37 11.99
C GLN A 199 -19.17 4.16 10.72
N VAL A 200 -20.38 3.62 10.89
CA VAL A 200 -21.29 3.36 9.77
C VAL A 200 -21.67 4.67 9.08
N LYS A 201 -21.93 5.74 9.85
CA LYS A 201 -22.21 7.06 9.30
C LYS A 201 -21.02 7.62 8.51
N LEU A 202 -19.81 7.57 9.06
CA LEU A 202 -18.59 8.02 8.37
C LEU A 202 -18.36 7.23 7.07
N TYR A 203 -18.56 5.92 7.11
CA TYR A 203 -18.49 5.04 5.94
C TYR A 203 -19.50 5.44 4.86
N GLY A 204 -20.77 5.67 5.24
CA GLY A 204 -21.82 6.13 4.32
C GLY A 204 -21.51 7.50 3.66
N MET A 205 -20.78 8.37 4.36
CA MET A 205 -20.29 9.64 3.82
C MET A 205 -19.03 9.47 2.94
N GLY A 206 -18.45 8.28 2.88
CA GLY A 206 -17.18 8.01 2.19
C GLY A 206 -15.97 8.63 2.88
N LYS A 207 -16.04 8.84 4.20
CA LYS A 207 -14.95 9.36 5.03
C LYS A 207 -14.22 8.22 5.71
N PHE A 208 -12.89 8.30 5.73
CA PHE A 208 -12.07 7.33 6.46
C PHE A 208 -12.26 7.48 7.97
N ASP A 209 -12.42 6.38 8.69
CA ASP A 209 -12.28 6.41 10.15
C ASP A 209 -10.82 6.11 10.51
N PHE A 210 -10.13 7.10 11.09
CA PHE A 210 -8.73 6.96 11.51
C PHE A 210 -8.58 6.52 12.97
N ARG A 211 -9.64 6.04 13.63
CA ARG A 211 -9.55 5.36 14.95
C ARG A 211 -8.90 3.99 14.80
N THR A 212 -7.59 4.02 14.60
CA THR A 212 -6.73 2.87 14.32
C THR A 212 -5.56 2.84 15.29
N SER A 213 -4.91 1.68 15.45
CA SER A 213 -3.69 1.56 16.25
C SER A 213 -2.59 2.55 15.81
N LYS A 214 -1.78 3.02 16.77
CA LYS A 214 -0.62 3.89 16.49
C LYS A 214 0.38 3.23 15.54
N MET A 215 0.45 1.89 15.55
CA MET A 215 1.29 1.10 14.66
C MET A 215 0.99 1.39 13.18
N PHE A 216 -0.27 1.51 12.78
CA PHE A 216 -0.61 1.81 11.38
C PHE A 216 -0.60 3.32 11.09
N LEU A 217 -1.04 4.16 12.04
CA LEU A 217 -1.13 5.60 11.81
C LEU A 217 0.23 6.29 11.77
N ALA A 218 1.16 5.91 12.64
CA ALA A 218 2.45 6.58 12.75
C ALA A 218 3.25 6.59 11.43
N PRO A 219 3.50 5.45 10.74
CA PRO A 219 4.23 5.46 9.47
C PRO A 219 3.51 6.28 8.40
N LEU A 220 2.19 6.16 8.32
CA LEU A 220 1.37 6.87 7.35
C LEU A 220 1.46 8.39 7.53
N VAL A 221 1.30 8.86 8.77
CA VAL A 221 1.37 10.28 9.10
C VAL A 221 2.79 10.81 8.93
N THR A 222 3.80 10.06 9.35
CA THR A 222 5.21 10.46 9.18
C THR A 222 5.57 10.65 7.70
N ILE A 223 5.19 9.72 6.82
CA ILE A 223 5.42 9.85 5.37
C ILE A 223 4.70 11.07 4.81
N ILE A 224 3.45 11.31 5.19
CA ILE A 224 2.69 12.47 4.66
C ILE A 224 3.29 13.78 5.15
N LEU A 225 3.69 13.89 6.42
CA LEU A 225 4.38 15.07 6.93
C LEU A 225 5.73 15.30 6.23
N LEU A 226 6.50 14.23 5.99
CA LEU A 226 7.73 14.29 5.19
C LEU A 226 7.45 14.79 3.77
N ASN A 227 6.40 14.29 3.12
CA ASN A 227 6.00 14.71 1.77
C ASN A 227 5.55 16.18 1.75
N ILE A 228 4.81 16.65 2.75
CA ILE A 228 4.41 18.06 2.88
C ILE A 228 5.66 18.94 3.03
N ALA A 229 6.56 18.59 3.95
CA ALA A 229 7.79 19.33 4.16
C ALA A 229 8.66 19.34 2.89
N ALA A 230 8.80 18.20 2.22
CA ALA A 230 9.54 18.07 0.98
C ALA A 230 8.95 18.89 -0.17
N PHE A 231 7.65 18.84 -0.34
CA PHE A 231 6.96 19.63 -1.37
C PHE A 231 7.16 21.12 -1.12
N VAL A 232 6.88 21.60 0.09
CA VAL A 232 6.95 23.03 0.41
C VAL A 232 8.39 23.54 0.37
N CYS A 233 9.28 22.95 1.16
CA CYS A 233 10.67 23.42 1.25
C CYS A 233 11.43 23.18 -0.06
N GLY A 234 11.22 22.03 -0.70
CA GLY A 234 11.87 21.69 -1.97
C GLY A 234 11.38 22.55 -3.13
N ALA A 235 10.09 22.85 -3.22
CA ALA A 235 9.57 23.77 -4.23
C ALA A 235 10.07 25.20 -4.00
N ILE A 236 10.06 25.70 -2.77
CA ILE A 236 10.60 27.04 -2.43
C ILE A 236 12.08 27.12 -2.79
N ARG A 237 12.88 26.13 -2.34
CA ARG A 237 14.31 26.05 -2.68
C ARG A 237 14.47 26.13 -4.19
N SER A 238 13.78 25.26 -4.92
CA SER A 238 14.02 25.09 -6.34
C SER A 238 13.55 26.25 -7.21
N THR A 239 12.45 26.90 -6.83
CA THR A 239 11.86 27.99 -7.62
C THR A 239 12.36 29.38 -7.22
N ILE A 240 12.57 29.63 -5.92
CA ILE A 240 12.89 30.96 -5.40
C ILE A 240 14.38 31.11 -5.07
N ILE A 241 15.01 30.07 -4.50
CA ILE A 241 16.38 30.18 -3.97
C ILE A 241 17.42 29.83 -5.04
N THR A 242 17.31 28.66 -5.67
CA THR A 242 18.30 28.15 -6.62
C THR A 242 17.92 28.33 -8.08
N GLY A 243 16.62 28.42 -8.40
CA GLY A 243 16.13 28.58 -9.77
C GLY A 243 16.28 27.33 -10.67
N ASP A 244 16.49 26.15 -10.09
CA ASP A 244 16.70 24.84 -10.75
C ASP A 244 15.40 24.01 -10.89
N TRP A 245 14.26 24.68 -11.03
CA TRP A 245 12.92 24.06 -11.04
C TRP A 245 12.71 23.08 -12.19
N ASP A 246 13.36 23.31 -13.32
CA ASP A 246 13.37 22.47 -14.51
C ASP A 246 14.02 21.10 -14.24
N LYS A 247 15.01 21.04 -13.35
CA LYS A 247 15.65 19.81 -12.90
C LYS A 247 14.83 19.05 -11.86
N MET A 248 14.04 19.77 -11.06
CA MET A 248 13.26 19.21 -9.96
C MET A 248 11.80 18.92 -10.30
N PHE A 249 11.32 19.35 -11.47
CA PHE A 249 9.90 19.36 -11.83
C PHE A 249 9.20 18.02 -11.64
N VAL A 250 9.84 16.91 -12.01
CA VAL A 250 9.26 15.56 -11.88
C VAL A 250 9.10 15.19 -10.40
N GLN A 251 10.08 15.51 -9.54
CA GLN A 251 10.01 15.25 -8.10
C GLN A 251 8.93 16.13 -7.43
N ILE A 252 8.85 17.41 -7.83
CA ILE A 252 7.79 18.32 -7.37
C ILE A 252 6.41 17.78 -7.75
N SER A 253 6.24 17.37 -9.00
CA SER A 253 4.98 16.82 -9.52
C SER A 253 4.59 15.50 -8.84
N LEU A 254 5.56 14.61 -8.61
CA LEU A 254 5.34 13.34 -7.91
C LEU A 254 4.94 13.58 -6.44
N SER A 255 5.63 14.48 -5.75
CA SER A 255 5.30 14.83 -4.37
C SER A 255 3.90 15.46 -4.28
N PHE A 256 3.56 16.36 -5.20
CA PHE A 256 2.21 16.92 -5.31
C PHE A 256 1.15 15.84 -5.55
N TYR A 257 1.40 14.90 -6.49
CA TYR A 257 0.50 13.78 -6.77
C TYR A 257 0.23 12.93 -5.52
N ILE A 258 1.27 12.57 -4.76
CA ILE A 258 1.15 11.79 -3.53
C ILE A 258 0.28 12.54 -2.50
N LEU A 259 0.47 13.85 -2.34
CA LEU A 259 -0.33 14.67 -1.42
C LEU A 259 -1.80 14.75 -1.85
N VAL A 260 -2.08 14.94 -3.14
CA VAL A 260 -3.46 14.99 -3.69
C VAL A 260 -4.16 13.65 -3.49
N MET A 261 -3.50 12.55 -3.83
CA MET A 261 -4.10 11.22 -3.68
C MET A 261 -4.37 10.89 -2.21
N ASN A 262 -3.50 11.33 -1.31
CA ASN A 262 -3.60 11.11 0.14
C ASN A 262 -4.25 12.26 0.92
N TYR A 263 -4.98 13.15 0.24
CA TYR A 263 -5.63 14.30 0.88
C TYR A 263 -6.52 13.92 2.07
N ALA A 264 -7.19 12.77 2.04
CA ALA A 264 -8.02 12.30 3.16
C ALA A 264 -7.25 12.15 4.48
N ILE A 265 -5.94 11.84 4.42
CA ILE A 265 -5.07 11.76 5.61
C ILE A 265 -4.76 13.17 6.10
N ILE A 266 -4.45 14.10 5.18
CA ILE A 266 -4.20 15.52 5.50
C ILE A 266 -5.44 16.15 6.13
N GLU A 267 -6.61 15.93 5.53
CA GLU A 267 -7.92 16.34 6.04
C GLU A 267 -8.16 15.74 7.43
N GLY A 268 -7.84 14.45 7.62
CA GLY A 268 -7.93 13.76 8.91
C GLY A 268 -7.02 14.32 10.00
N MET A 269 -5.85 14.86 9.65
CA MET A 269 -4.92 15.47 10.62
C MET A 269 -5.31 16.89 11.02
N ILE A 270 -5.65 17.72 10.03
CA ILE A 270 -5.70 19.19 10.20
C ILE A 270 -7.13 19.71 10.25
N VAL A 271 -7.99 19.25 9.34
CA VAL A 271 -9.30 19.87 9.09
C VAL A 271 -10.40 19.24 9.94
N ARG A 272 -10.38 17.91 10.10
CA ARG A 272 -11.44 17.16 10.76
C ARG A 272 -11.48 17.39 12.27
N LYS A 273 -12.70 17.53 12.78
CA LYS A 273 -13.00 17.72 14.21
C LYS A 273 -13.88 16.60 14.79
N ASP A 274 -14.34 15.67 13.97
CA ASP A 274 -15.10 14.50 14.39
C ASP A 274 -14.22 13.43 15.04
N ASN A 275 -14.81 12.42 15.68
CA ASN A 275 -14.07 11.37 16.39
C ASN A 275 -13.24 10.47 15.48
N GLY A 276 -13.54 10.41 14.18
CA GLY A 276 -12.79 9.66 13.18
C GLY A 276 -11.56 10.37 12.64
N ARG A 277 -11.16 11.51 13.21
CA ARG A 277 -9.93 12.24 12.87
C ARG A 277 -8.67 11.50 13.32
N ILE A 278 -7.51 11.91 12.80
CA ILE A 278 -6.22 11.45 13.30
C ILE A 278 -5.95 12.10 14.66
N PRO A 279 -5.58 11.32 15.70
CA PRO A 279 -5.29 11.88 17.01
C PRO A 279 -4.10 12.87 16.97
N PRO A 280 -4.21 14.07 17.57
CA PRO A 280 -3.14 15.06 17.57
C PRO A 280 -1.81 14.52 18.15
N SER A 281 -1.89 13.63 19.14
CA SER A 281 -0.71 13.00 19.75
C SER A 281 0.09 12.19 18.74
N VAL A 282 -0.58 11.51 17.79
CA VAL A 282 0.10 10.74 16.74
C VAL A 282 0.76 11.70 15.75
N THR A 283 0.06 12.76 15.35
CA THR A 283 0.64 13.81 14.49
C THR A 283 1.89 14.43 15.11
N LEU A 284 1.87 14.74 16.41
CA LEU A 284 3.03 15.29 17.10
C LEU A 284 4.21 14.30 17.14
N SER A 285 3.98 13.05 17.54
CA SER A 285 5.04 12.03 17.56
C SER A 285 5.60 11.75 16.16
N SER A 286 4.74 11.69 15.14
CA SER A 286 5.16 11.51 13.75
C SER A 286 5.91 12.72 13.19
N ALA A 287 5.56 13.94 13.60
CA ALA A 287 6.29 15.14 13.23
C ALA A 287 7.72 15.12 13.81
N LEU A 288 7.87 14.70 15.08
CA LEU A 288 9.19 14.51 15.70
C LEU A 288 9.99 13.43 14.97
N LEU A 289 9.39 12.28 14.66
CA LEU A 289 10.04 11.21 13.90
C LEU A 289 10.46 11.68 12.50
N SER A 290 9.61 12.40 11.79
CA SER A 290 9.95 13.00 10.49
C SER A 290 11.09 13.99 10.62
N GLY A 291 11.08 14.83 11.66
CA GLY A 291 12.12 15.80 11.95
C GLY A 291 13.48 15.18 12.29
N ILE A 292 13.51 13.96 12.84
CA ILE A 292 14.73 13.18 13.09
C ILE A 292 15.19 12.44 11.83
N PHE A 293 14.25 11.89 11.06
CA PHE A 293 14.56 11.14 9.84
C PHE A 293 15.17 12.01 8.74
N LEU A 294 14.69 13.25 8.62
CA LEU A 294 15.20 14.26 7.69
C LEU A 294 16.72 14.44 7.76
N PRO A 295 17.33 14.83 8.91
CA PRO A 295 18.77 15.03 9.04
C PRO A 295 19.58 13.73 8.94
N LEU A 296 19.04 12.58 9.40
CA LEU A 296 19.72 11.29 9.26
C LEU A 296 19.94 10.91 7.80
N VAL A 297 18.92 11.11 6.95
CA VAL A 297 19.08 10.86 5.51
C VAL A 297 19.89 11.97 4.83
N SER A 298 19.84 13.21 5.32
CA SER A 298 20.74 14.29 4.87
C SER A 298 22.21 13.93 5.03
N ILE A 299 22.59 13.22 6.10
CA ILE A 299 23.97 12.79 6.35
C ILE A 299 24.37 11.71 5.34
N ILE A 300 23.48 10.77 5.03
CA ILE A 300 23.74 9.68 4.08
C ILE A 300 23.87 10.21 2.64
N LEU A 301 23.03 11.18 2.24
CA LEU A 301 23.04 11.75 0.88
C LEU A 301 24.18 12.75 0.62
N ARG A 302 24.94 13.14 1.65
CA ARG A 302 26.10 14.04 1.53
C ARG A 302 27.43 13.31 1.31
N HIS A 303 27.43 11.99 1.36
CA HIS A 303 28.57 11.12 1.07
C HIS A 303 28.34 10.36 -0.23
#